data_AF-A0A089Q519-F1
#
_entry.id   AF-A0A089Q519-F1
#
_cell.length_a   1.000
_cell.length_b   1.000
_cell.length_c   1.000
_cell.angle_alpha   90.00
_cell.angle_beta   90.00
_cell.angle_gamma   90.00
#
_symmetry.space_group_name_H-M   'P 1'
#
loop_
_entity.id
_entity.type
_entity.pdbx_description
1 polymer ?
#
loop_
_entity_poly.entity_id
_entity_poly.type
_entity_poly.pdbx_seq_one_letter_code
_entity_poly.pdbx_strand_id
1 'polypeptide(L)'
;MATNQFKPFATRPDANVTPQNEWENLPALLSGFAGGKASSAQVNKALRQTSFIAAALAQFVSDKSGQDVLDDGDIAAFLAKLTTGFGKQYLSRQNPFADIKADGAGAVSSALANLGLGEGSALPVGVPVPWPLSIPPVGWLKCNGAAFSAVQYPKLALVYPALVLPDLRGEFIRGWDDGRGVDPGRTLITSQAATKLPSVYTYAENETQGVLVTPPINTYQGEFPTEIRASDYEETTTGSGSYFSTSKLFPNGNSGLSTFRVRPRNLSFNYIVRTA
;
A
#
# COMPACT_ATOMS: atom_id res chain seq x y z
N MET A 1 27.24 -29.91 5.48
CA MET A 1 26.82 -29.35 6.78
C MET A 1 28.05 -28.89 7.50
N ALA A 2 27.97 -27.76 8.21
CA ALA A 2 29.06 -27.30 9.07
C ALA A 2 29.33 -28.31 10.19
N THR A 3 30.59 -28.38 10.62
CA THR A 3 31.10 -29.37 11.57
C THR A 3 31.21 -28.77 12.97
N ASN A 4 30.67 -29.47 13.97
CA ASN A 4 30.88 -29.18 15.38
C ASN A 4 31.90 -30.18 15.98
N GLN A 5 33.04 -29.68 16.45
CA GLN A 5 34.09 -30.51 17.07
C GLN A 5 33.93 -30.68 18.59
N PHE A 6 33.14 -29.86 19.26
CA PHE A 6 32.88 -30.00 20.70
C PHE A 6 31.97 -31.20 20.95
N LYS A 7 32.53 -32.24 21.58
CA LYS A 7 31.79 -33.49 21.87
C LYS A 7 31.45 -33.58 23.36
N PRO A 8 30.22 -34.00 23.70
CA PRO A 8 29.85 -34.18 25.09
C PRO A 8 30.54 -35.44 25.65
N PHE A 9 31.06 -35.35 26.87
CA PHE A 9 31.76 -36.43 27.54
C PHE A 9 30.82 -37.30 28.38
N ALA A 10 31.08 -38.60 28.39
CA ALA A 10 30.40 -39.58 29.24
C ALA A 10 28.87 -39.62 29.09
N THR A 11 28.28 -39.42 27.91
CA THR A 11 26.80 -39.29 27.76
C THR A 11 25.99 -40.58 27.85
N ARG A 12 26.64 -41.75 27.90
CA ARG A 12 25.93 -43.04 27.93
C ARG A 12 25.19 -43.27 29.26
N PRO A 13 24.10 -44.06 29.27
CA PRO A 13 23.35 -44.39 30.49
C PRO A 13 24.21 -45.04 31.58
N ASP A 14 25.20 -45.84 31.19
CA ASP A 14 26.09 -46.63 32.06
C ASP A 14 27.41 -45.92 32.41
N ALA A 15 27.60 -44.67 31.99
CA ALA A 15 28.87 -44.00 32.25
C ALA A 15 29.07 -43.75 33.76
N ASN A 16 30.32 -43.91 34.20
CA ASN A 16 30.77 -43.73 35.58
C ASN A 16 30.63 -42.26 36.03
N VAL A 17 29.43 -41.85 36.43
CA VAL A 17 29.12 -40.53 36.97
C VAL A 17 28.32 -40.65 38.26
N THR A 18 28.51 -39.68 39.16
CA THR A 18 27.74 -39.61 40.41
C THR A 18 26.24 -39.41 40.09
N PRO A 19 25.32 -40.16 40.73
CA PRO A 19 23.88 -39.95 40.62
C PRO A 19 23.47 -38.50 40.93
N GLN A 20 22.39 -38.02 40.31
CA GLN A 20 22.01 -36.60 40.42
C GLN A 20 21.71 -36.16 41.86
N ASN A 21 20.94 -36.97 42.59
CA ASN A 21 20.62 -36.72 43.99
C ASN A 21 21.86 -36.68 44.90
N GLU A 22 22.88 -37.50 44.63
CA GLU A 22 24.13 -37.48 45.38
C GLU A 22 25.01 -36.28 44.99
N TRP A 23 25.02 -35.91 43.70
CA TRP A 23 25.75 -34.76 43.18
C TRP A 23 25.26 -33.43 43.76
N GLU A 24 23.94 -33.24 43.86
CA GLU A 24 23.33 -32.03 44.42
C GLU A 24 23.65 -31.83 45.91
N ASN A 25 23.92 -32.92 46.64
CA ASN A 25 24.28 -32.90 48.05
C ASN A 25 25.79 -32.88 48.30
N LEU A 26 26.61 -32.91 47.24
CA LEU A 26 28.07 -32.98 47.38
C LEU A 26 28.62 -31.61 47.80
N PRO A 27 29.33 -31.50 48.95
CA PRO A 27 29.88 -30.21 49.39
C PRO A 27 30.85 -29.57 48.37
N ALA A 28 31.53 -30.41 47.59
CA ALA A 28 32.45 -30.00 46.53
C ALA A 28 31.75 -29.24 45.38
N LEU A 29 30.41 -29.28 45.27
CA LEU A 29 29.68 -28.44 44.31
C LEU A 29 29.85 -26.95 44.60
N LEU A 30 29.97 -26.59 45.89
CA LEU A 30 30.17 -25.21 46.34
C LEU A 30 31.66 -24.84 46.43
N SER A 31 32.48 -25.72 47.01
CA SER A 31 33.88 -25.41 47.34
C SER A 31 34.90 -25.93 46.32
N GLY A 32 34.48 -26.71 45.32
CA GLY A 32 35.36 -27.54 44.52
C GLY A 32 35.94 -28.73 45.32
N PHE A 33 36.69 -29.60 44.64
CA PHE A 33 37.42 -30.68 45.31
C PHE A 33 38.59 -30.10 46.10
N ALA A 34 38.57 -30.28 47.43
CA ALA A 34 39.68 -29.93 48.30
C ALA A 34 40.85 -30.93 48.16
N GLY A 35 41.99 -30.64 48.81
CA GLY A 35 43.18 -31.49 48.75
C GLY A 35 42.90 -32.95 49.13
N GLY A 36 43.38 -33.89 48.31
CA GLY A 36 43.09 -35.32 48.44
C GLY A 36 42.78 -35.98 47.10
N LYS A 37 42.14 -37.16 47.12
CA LYS A 37 41.72 -37.88 45.92
C LYS A 37 40.27 -37.53 45.60
N ALA A 38 40.00 -36.98 44.42
CA ALA A 38 38.63 -36.81 43.91
C ALA A 38 38.10 -38.14 43.34
N SER A 39 36.82 -38.47 43.59
CA SER A 39 36.21 -39.64 42.98
C SER A 39 36.08 -39.44 41.47
N SER A 40 36.49 -40.44 40.67
CA SER A 40 36.37 -40.38 39.21
C SER A 40 34.91 -40.19 38.76
N ALA A 41 33.94 -40.74 39.49
CA ALA A 41 32.51 -40.54 39.23
C ALA A 41 32.07 -39.08 39.44
N GLN A 42 32.67 -38.39 40.42
CA GLN A 42 32.36 -36.98 40.71
C GLN A 42 33.01 -36.07 39.66
N VAL A 43 34.27 -36.36 39.29
CA VAL A 43 34.99 -35.64 38.22
C VAL A 43 34.28 -35.82 36.88
N ASN A 44 33.91 -37.05 36.51
CA ASN A 44 33.18 -37.33 35.28
C ASN A 44 31.81 -36.65 35.25
N LYS A 45 31.13 -36.52 36.40
CA LYS A 45 29.86 -35.80 36.50
C LYS A 45 30.03 -34.31 36.18
N ALA A 46 31.05 -33.67 36.76
CA ALA A 46 31.40 -32.29 36.45
C ALA A 46 31.74 -32.10 34.97
N LEU A 47 32.61 -32.96 34.42
CA LEU A 47 33.00 -32.93 33.00
C LEU A 47 31.81 -33.20 32.06
N ARG A 48 30.90 -34.12 32.40
CA ARG A 48 29.69 -34.38 31.62
C ARG A 48 28.81 -33.13 31.54
N GLN A 49 28.54 -32.46 32.67
CA GLN A 49 27.66 -31.29 32.69
C GLN A 49 28.22 -30.13 31.85
N THR A 50 29.52 -29.86 31.95
CA THR A 50 30.14 -28.77 31.18
C THR A 50 30.25 -29.09 29.69
N SER A 51 30.76 -30.28 29.34
CA SER A 51 30.91 -30.70 27.95
C SER A 51 29.57 -30.89 27.23
N PHE A 52 28.51 -31.30 27.95
CA PHE A 52 27.16 -31.39 27.39
C PHE A 52 26.64 -30.03 26.92
N ILE A 53 26.73 -29.01 27.78
CA ILE A 53 26.30 -27.65 27.44
C ILE A 53 27.18 -27.07 26.33
N ALA A 54 28.50 -27.26 26.41
CA ALA A 54 29.44 -26.77 25.39
C ALA A 54 29.14 -27.37 24.01
N ALA A 55 28.94 -28.69 23.93
CA ALA A 55 28.60 -29.37 22.68
C ALA A 55 27.25 -28.91 22.11
N ALA A 56 26.23 -28.74 22.96
CA ALA A 56 24.92 -28.25 22.53
C ALA A 56 24.98 -26.82 21.99
N LEU A 57 25.71 -25.93 22.68
CA LEU A 57 25.90 -24.55 22.24
C LEU A 57 26.70 -24.49 20.93
N ALA A 58 27.79 -25.26 20.82
CA ALA A 58 28.58 -25.34 19.60
C ALA A 58 27.76 -25.88 18.41
N GLN A 59 26.88 -26.86 18.65
CA GLN A 59 25.97 -27.36 17.62
C GLN A 59 25.00 -26.27 17.17
N PHE A 60 24.38 -25.56 18.11
CA PHE A 60 23.50 -24.44 17.79
C PHE A 60 24.22 -23.37 16.95
N VAL A 61 25.43 -22.98 17.35
CA VAL A 61 26.23 -22.00 16.61
C VAL A 61 26.56 -22.50 15.20
N SER A 62 26.98 -23.76 15.06
CA SER A 62 27.27 -24.39 13.77
C SER A 62 26.05 -24.35 12.85
N ASP A 63 24.90 -24.81 13.35
CA ASP A 63 23.66 -24.91 12.57
C ASP A 63 23.13 -23.53 12.15
N LYS A 64 23.18 -22.55 13.06
CA LYS A 64 22.67 -21.21 12.77
C LYS A 64 23.64 -20.40 11.94
N SER A 65 24.91 -20.31 12.32
CA SER A 65 25.89 -19.55 11.53
C SER A 65 26.14 -20.16 10.15
N GLY A 66 26.03 -21.49 10.02
CA GLY A 66 26.42 -22.24 8.83
C GLY A 66 27.95 -22.40 8.71
N GLN A 67 28.69 -22.17 9.79
CA GLN A 67 30.16 -22.24 9.84
C GLN A 67 30.63 -23.32 10.80
N ASP A 68 31.79 -23.90 10.53
CA ASP A 68 32.40 -24.90 11.40
C ASP A 68 32.75 -24.30 12.78
N VAL A 69 32.48 -25.07 13.83
CA VAL A 69 32.88 -24.76 15.21
C VAL A 69 33.96 -25.75 15.62
N LEU A 70 35.21 -25.30 15.50
CA LEU A 70 36.41 -26.09 15.72
C LEU A 70 36.90 -25.96 17.18
N ASP A 71 37.56 -27.00 17.68
CA ASP A 71 38.23 -27.01 18.98
C ASP A 71 39.68 -26.54 18.82
N ASP A 72 39.86 -25.26 18.46
CA ASP A 72 41.15 -24.63 18.16
C ASP A 72 41.57 -23.58 19.19
N GLY A 73 40.73 -23.35 20.21
CA GLY A 73 40.97 -22.35 21.26
C GLY A 73 40.75 -20.90 20.82
N ASP A 74 40.28 -20.64 19.59
CA ASP A 74 40.03 -19.28 19.11
C ASP A 74 38.67 -18.74 19.62
N ILE A 75 38.74 -18.14 20.81
CA ILE A 75 37.58 -17.52 21.47
C ILE A 75 36.99 -16.39 20.62
N ALA A 76 37.82 -15.60 19.93
CA ALA A 76 37.35 -14.48 19.14
C ALA A 76 36.54 -14.96 17.92
N ALA A 77 37.03 -15.98 17.22
CA ALA A 77 36.32 -16.61 16.11
C ALA A 77 35.02 -17.28 16.59
N PHE A 78 35.05 -17.98 17.74
CA PHE A 78 33.82 -18.56 18.32
C PHE A 78 32.78 -17.49 18.64
N LEU A 79 33.18 -16.38 19.28
CA LEU A 79 32.28 -15.26 19.59
C LEU A 79 31.67 -14.66 18.32
N ALA A 80 32.45 -14.48 17.25
CA ALA A 80 31.94 -13.99 15.97
C ALA A 80 30.88 -14.94 15.36
N LYS A 81 31.13 -16.25 15.40
CA LYS A 81 30.18 -17.28 14.95
C LYS A 81 28.92 -17.29 15.81
N LEU A 82 29.06 -17.18 17.13
CA LEU A 82 27.96 -17.10 18.10
C LEU A 82 27.06 -15.88 17.82
N THR A 83 27.66 -14.69 17.65
CA THR A 83 26.92 -13.47 17.29
C THR A 83 26.19 -13.62 15.96
N THR A 84 26.82 -14.24 14.96
CA THR A 84 26.19 -14.52 13.66
C THR A 84 25.01 -15.50 13.79
N GLY A 85 25.16 -16.55 14.60
CA GLY A 85 24.09 -17.52 14.88
C GLY A 85 22.88 -16.87 15.54
N PHE A 86 23.09 -16.01 16.54
CA PHE A 86 22.01 -15.24 17.16
C PHE A 86 21.42 -14.19 16.23
N GLY A 87 22.23 -13.53 15.39
CA GLY A 87 21.77 -12.55 14.41
C GLY A 87 20.78 -13.11 13.40
N LYS A 88 20.77 -14.42 13.16
CA LYS A 88 19.76 -15.08 12.29
C LYS A 88 18.47 -15.47 13.02
N GLN A 89 18.39 -15.32 14.34
CA GLN A 89 17.18 -15.63 15.10
C GLN A 89 16.37 -14.37 15.45
N TYR A 90 17.01 -13.20 15.43
CA TYR A 90 16.40 -11.96 15.89
C TYR A 90 16.63 -10.85 14.88
N LEU A 91 15.59 -10.04 14.65
CA LEU A 91 15.71 -8.80 13.89
C LEU A 91 16.71 -7.86 14.59
N SER A 92 17.69 -7.36 13.85
CA SER A 92 18.66 -6.40 14.38
C SER A 92 17.96 -5.09 14.78
N ARG A 93 18.23 -4.59 15.99
CA ARG A 93 17.79 -3.24 16.40
C ARG A 93 18.62 -2.12 15.76
N GLN A 94 19.87 -2.41 15.40
CA GLN A 94 20.76 -1.44 14.75
C GLN A 94 20.47 -1.31 13.25
N ASN A 95 20.08 -2.42 12.61
CA ASN A 95 19.75 -2.47 11.18
C ASN A 95 18.44 -3.26 10.96
N PRO A 96 17.29 -2.73 11.42
CA PRO A 96 16.02 -3.46 11.32
C PRO A 96 15.70 -3.79 9.86
N PHE A 97 15.37 -5.07 9.61
CA PHE A 97 14.97 -5.63 8.30
C PHE A 97 16.09 -5.76 7.24
N ALA A 98 17.34 -5.41 7.57
CA ALA A 98 18.46 -5.60 6.65
C ALA A 98 18.77 -7.08 6.40
N ASP A 99 18.52 -7.92 7.40
CA ASP A 99 18.53 -9.38 7.35
C ASP A 99 17.48 -9.92 6.37
N ILE A 100 16.23 -9.47 6.48
CA ILE A 100 15.15 -9.85 5.54
C ILE A 100 15.53 -9.46 4.10
N LYS A 101 16.15 -8.29 3.91
CA LYS A 101 16.65 -7.86 2.61
C LYS A 101 17.77 -8.77 2.10
N ALA A 102 18.69 -9.18 2.96
CA ALA A 102 19.80 -10.06 2.62
C ALA A 102 19.33 -11.49 2.27
N ASP A 103 18.26 -11.97 2.92
CA ASP A 103 17.63 -13.27 2.64
C ASP A 103 16.89 -13.30 1.28
N GLY A 104 16.75 -12.14 0.63
CA GLY A 104 16.33 -12.02 -0.76
C GLY A 104 14.85 -11.67 -0.98
N ALA A 105 14.46 -11.55 -2.26
CA ALA A 105 13.17 -11.01 -2.65
C ALA A 105 11.96 -11.79 -2.10
N GLY A 106 12.07 -13.11 -1.95
CA GLY A 106 11.01 -13.95 -1.38
C GLY A 106 10.76 -13.68 0.11
N ALA A 107 11.84 -13.48 0.88
CA ALA A 107 11.74 -13.13 2.30
C ALA A 107 11.12 -11.73 2.47
N VAL A 108 11.55 -10.77 1.65
CA VAL A 108 10.96 -9.42 1.61
C VAL A 108 9.46 -9.48 1.28
N SER A 109 9.07 -10.23 0.25
CA SER A 109 7.67 -10.37 -0.14
C SER A 109 6.81 -10.98 0.98
N SER A 110 7.32 -12.03 1.62
CA SER A 110 6.64 -12.68 2.76
C SER A 110 6.51 -11.75 3.96
N ALA A 111 7.57 -10.99 4.27
CA ALA A 111 7.55 -10.02 5.36
C ALA A 111 6.53 -8.91 5.10
N LEU A 112 6.50 -8.36 3.89
CA LEU A 112 5.50 -7.37 3.49
C LEU A 112 4.08 -7.94 3.56
N ALA A 113 3.86 -9.18 3.11
CA ALA A 113 2.56 -9.84 3.19
C ALA A 113 2.09 -10.03 4.65
N ASN A 114 2.97 -10.50 5.54
CA ASN A 114 2.67 -10.67 6.96
C ASN A 114 2.34 -9.35 7.66
N LEU A 115 2.91 -8.24 7.19
CA LEU A 115 2.63 -6.89 7.68
C LEU A 115 1.41 -6.24 7.01
N GLY A 116 0.77 -6.90 6.04
CA GLY A 116 -0.30 -6.30 5.23
C GLY A 116 0.17 -5.20 4.27
N LEU A 117 1.48 -5.08 4.04
CA LEU A 117 2.13 -4.11 3.15
C LEU A 117 2.49 -4.72 1.78
N GLY A 118 2.00 -5.92 1.48
CA GLY A 118 2.21 -6.63 0.22
C GLY A 118 1.41 -6.04 -0.94
N GLU A 119 0.92 -6.89 -1.84
CA GLU A 119 0.22 -6.46 -3.06
C GLU A 119 -1.07 -5.66 -2.80
N GLY A 120 -1.62 -5.77 -1.58
CA GLY A 120 -2.75 -4.99 -1.07
C GLY A 120 -2.35 -3.74 -0.27
N SER A 121 -1.15 -3.18 -0.49
CA SER A 121 -0.70 -1.90 0.07
C SER A 121 -1.85 -0.88 0.15
N ALA A 122 -1.80 0.01 1.16
CA ALA A 122 -2.83 1.02 1.44
C ALA A 122 -3.35 1.79 0.21
N LEU A 123 -2.54 1.87 -0.85
CA LEU A 123 -3.00 2.30 -2.17
C LEU A 123 -2.75 1.23 -3.25
N PRO A 124 -3.78 0.62 -3.84
CA PRO A 124 -3.62 -0.32 -4.95
C PRO A 124 -2.94 0.31 -6.18
N VAL A 125 -2.22 -0.52 -6.96
CA VAL A 125 -1.66 -0.09 -8.26
C VAL A 125 -2.78 0.41 -9.18
N GLY A 126 -2.52 1.49 -9.91
CA GLY A 126 -3.47 2.04 -10.88
C GLY A 126 -4.56 2.96 -10.33
N VAL A 127 -4.68 3.14 -9.01
CA VAL A 127 -5.60 4.12 -8.41
C VAL A 127 -5.09 5.55 -8.67
N PRO A 128 -5.89 6.43 -9.31
CA PRO A 128 -5.51 7.84 -9.47
C PRO A 128 -5.53 8.59 -8.14
N VAL A 129 -4.43 9.27 -7.81
CA VAL A 129 -4.30 10.06 -6.57
C VAL A 129 -3.95 11.51 -6.91
N PRO A 130 -4.57 12.50 -6.23
CA PRO A 130 -4.17 13.90 -6.34
C PRO A 130 -2.73 14.13 -5.88
N TRP A 131 -1.92 14.79 -6.71
CA TRP A 131 -0.53 15.15 -6.45
C TRP A 131 -0.28 16.65 -6.69
N PRO A 132 0.31 17.38 -5.73
CA PRO A 132 0.37 18.84 -5.78
C PRO A 132 1.41 19.40 -6.76
N LEU A 133 2.39 18.59 -7.20
CA LEU A 133 3.50 19.06 -8.04
C LEU A 133 3.33 18.64 -9.49
N SER A 134 3.94 19.41 -10.40
CA SER A 134 3.97 19.12 -11.84
C SER A 134 4.77 17.87 -12.18
N ILE A 135 5.62 17.36 -11.30
CA ILE A 135 6.47 16.18 -11.52
C ILE A 135 6.07 15.10 -10.50
N PRO A 136 5.66 13.90 -10.94
CA PRO A 136 5.37 12.79 -10.03
C PRO A 136 6.66 12.29 -9.36
N PRO A 137 6.57 11.70 -8.16
CA PRO A 137 7.71 11.03 -7.55
C PRO A 137 8.09 9.78 -8.34
N VAL A 138 9.31 9.27 -8.12
CA VAL A 138 9.79 8.03 -8.73
C VAL A 138 8.83 6.87 -8.40
N GLY A 139 8.51 6.05 -9.40
CA GLY A 139 7.54 4.93 -9.26
C GLY A 139 6.08 5.32 -9.52
N TRP A 140 5.85 6.53 -10.05
CA TRP A 140 4.51 7.03 -10.39
C TRP A 140 4.46 7.63 -11.79
N LEU A 141 3.30 7.52 -12.44
CA LEU A 141 3.02 8.10 -13.75
C LEU A 141 1.85 9.07 -13.67
N LYS A 142 1.82 10.07 -14.55
CA LYS A 142 0.68 11.00 -14.67
C LYS A 142 -0.47 10.35 -15.44
N CYS A 143 -1.69 10.63 -15.03
CA CYS A 143 -2.90 10.34 -15.80
C CYS A 143 -3.11 11.43 -16.86
N ASN A 144 -2.29 11.42 -17.91
CA ASN A 144 -2.28 12.44 -18.97
C ASN A 144 -2.48 11.84 -20.38
N GLY A 145 -3.10 10.66 -20.48
CA GLY A 145 -3.28 9.97 -21.77
C GLY A 145 -2.04 9.23 -22.28
N ALA A 146 -0.96 9.16 -21.52
CA ALA A 146 0.28 8.53 -21.97
C ALA A 146 0.16 7.00 -22.05
N ALA A 147 0.76 6.43 -23.11
CA ALA A 147 0.98 4.99 -23.20
C ALA A 147 2.10 4.53 -22.25
N PHE A 148 2.06 3.26 -21.86
CA PHE A 148 3.08 2.63 -21.03
C PHE A 148 3.38 1.19 -21.46
N SER A 149 4.48 0.61 -20.96
CA SER A 149 4.90 -0.74 -21.31
C SER A 149 4.44 -1.76 -20.27
N ALA A 150 3.78 -2.84 -20.72
CA ALA A 150 3.40 -3.97 -19.86
C ALA A 150 4.63 -4.73 -19.33
N VAL A 151 5.75 -4.70 -20.05
CA VAL A 151 7.02 -5.31 -19.59
C VAL A 151 7.57 -4.53 -18.40
N GLN A 152 7.48 -3.20 -18.47
CA GLN A 152 7.99 -2.33 -17.41
C GLN A 152 7.03 -2.25 -16.22
N TYR A 153 5.71 -2.26 -16.46
CA TYR A 153 4.68 -2.10 -15.45
C TYR A 153 3.58 -3.18 -15.57
N PRO A 154 3.92 -4.46 -15.28
CA PRO A 154 3.00 -5.58 -15.49
C PRO A 154 1.74 -5.49 -14.61
N LYS A 155 1.87 -5.02 -13.36
CA LYS A 155 0.73 -4.83 -12.46
C LYS A 155 -0.21 -3.72 -12.93
N LEU A 156 0.34 -2.65 -13.51
CA LEU A 156 -0.46 -1.55 -14.06
C LEU A 156 -1.20 -1.98 -15.33
N ALA A 157 -0.62 -2.88 -16.13
CA ALA A 157 -1.26 -3.45 -17.32
C ALA A 157 -2.51 -4.29 -16.99
N LEU A 158 -2.56 -4.90 -15.80
CA LEU A 158 -3.77 -5.60 -15.34
C LEU A 158 -4.93 -4.62 -15.06
N VAL A 159 -4.61 -3.39 -14.63
CA VAL A 159 -5.61 -2.35 -14.28
C VAL A 159 -6.00 -1.53 -15.50
N TYR A 160 -5.06 -1.24 -16.39
CA TYR A 160 -5.29 -0.54 -17.67
C TYR A 160 -4.86 -1.43 -18.85
N PRO A 161 -5.71 -2.38 -19.29
CA PRO A 161 -5.35 -3.36 -20.33
C PRO A 161 -5.03 -2.76 -21.69
N ALA A 162 -5.54 -1.54 -21.97
CA ALA A 162 -5.23 -0.80 -23.19
C ALA A 162 -3.79 -0.24 -23.22
N LEU A 163 -3.03 -0.39 -22.12
CA LEU A 163 -1.66 0.14 -21.97
C LEU A 163 -1.56 1.66 -22.13
N VAL A 164 -2.67 2.36 -21.87
CA VAL A 164 -2.79 3.81 -21.92
C VAL A 164 -3.47 4.26 -20.64
N LEU A 165 -2.90 5.29 -20.00
CA LEU A 165 -3.50 5.91 -18.83
C LEU A 165 -4.64 6.84 -19.25
N PRO A 166 -5.68 7.00 -18.42
CA PRO A 166 -6.71 7.99 -18.69
C PRO A 166 -6.09 9.40 -18.72
N ASP A 167 -6.64 10.28 -19.54
CA ASP A 167 -6.32 11.71 -19.48
C ASP A 167 -7.29 12.38 -18.51
N LEU A 168 -6.84 12.64 -17.28
CA LEU A 168 -7.67 13.22 -16.22
C LEU A 168 -7.42 14.72 -16.03
N ARG A 169 -6.74 15.36 -16.99
CA ARG A 169 -6.47 16.80 -16.94
C ARG A 169 -7.76 17.58 -17.15
N GLY A 170 -8.25 18.23 -16.09
CA GLY A 170 -9.49 19.01 -16.12
C GLY A 170 -10.75 18.19 -15.84
N GLU A 171 -10.62 16.89 -15.57
CA GLU A 171 -11.73 15.97 -15.35
C GLU A 171 -12.12 15.85 -13.87
N PHE A 172 -13.41 15.61 -13.63
CA PHE A 172 -13.92 15.16 -12.34
C PHE A 172 -14.14 13.65 -12.36
N ILE A 173 -13.55 12.93 -11.42
CA ILE A 173 -13.81 11.50 -11.25
C ILE A 173 -15.14 11.33 -10.52
N ARG A 174 -16.03 10.50 -11.06
CA ARG A 174 -17.29 10.12 -10.43
C ARG A 174 -17.37 8.62 -10.15
N GLY A 175 -18.26 8.22 -9.25
CA GLY A 175 -18.61 6.81 -9.06
C GLY A 175 -19.32 6.25 -10.30
N TRP A 176 -18.94 5.03 -10.68
CA TRP A 176 -19.67 4.25 -11.67
C TRP A 176 -20.98 3.76 -11.07
N ASP A 177 -22.05 3.76 -11.87
CA ASP A 177 -23.40 3.41 -11.42
C ASP A 177 -23.55 1.93 -11.05
N ASP A 178 -22.80 1.05 -11.73
CA ASP A 178 -22.76 -0.40 -11.49
C ASP A 178 -24.14 -1.04 -11.27
N GLY A 179 -25.12 -0.65 -12.11
CA GLY A 179 -26.47 -1.21 -12.09
C GLY A 179 -27.43 -0.62 -11.06
N ARG A 180 -27.06 0.46 -10.34
CA ARG A 180 -27.96 1.16 -9.42
C ARG A 180 -29.12 1.87 -10.16
N GLY A 181 -28.94 2.21 -11.44
CA GLY A 181 -29.96 2.81 -12.29
C GLY A 181 -30.01 4.35 -12.24
N VAL A 182 -29.03 5.02 -11.62
CA VAL A 182 -28.95 6.49 -11.59
C VAL A 182 -28.38 7.05 -12.90
N ASP A 183 -27.51 6.28 -13.55
CA ASP A 183 -26.81 6.67 -14.78
C ASP A 183 -26.69 5.48 -15.74
N PRO A 184 -27.83 4.98 -16.24
CA PRO A 184 -27.87 3.79 -17.07
C PRO A 184 -27.15 4.02 -18.41
N GLY A 185 -26.39 3.02 -18.86
CA GLY A 185 -25.67 3.06 -20.14
C GLY A 185 -24.25 3.62 -20.07
N ARG A 186 -23.82 4.18 -18.94
CA ARG A 186 -22.43 4.60 -18.75
C ARG A 186 -21.54 3.43 -18.32
N THR A 187 -20.35 3.35 -18.91
CA THR A 187 -19.35 2.31 -18.60
C THR A 187 -18.11 2.92 -17.93
N LEU A 188 -17.24 2.08 -17.37
CA LEU A 188 -16.00 2.54 -16.74
C LEU A 188 -15.11 3.26 -17.77
N ILE A 189 -14.40 4.31 -17.32
CA ILE A 189 -13.38 5.05 -18.08
C ILE A 189 -13.95 5.84 -19.30
N THR A 190 -15.27 6.00 -19.43
CA THR A 190 -15.86 6.90 -20.44
C THR A 190 -15.95 8.34 -19.94
N SER A 191 -15.68 9.32 -20.82
CA SER A 191 -15.90 10.73 -20.54
C SER A 191 -17.36 11.15 -20.76
N GLN A 192 -17.77 12.23 -20.09
CA GLN A 192 -19.03 12.92 -20.33
C GLN A 192 -18.76 14.41 -20.48
N ALA A 193 -19.47 15.08 -21.39
CA ALA A 193 -19.48 16.53 -21.44
C ALA A 193 -20.07 17.13 -20.16
N ALA A 194 -19.76 18.40 -19.90
CA ALA A 194 -20.43 19.14 -18.83
C ALA A 194 -21.92 19.30 -19.13
N THR A 195 -22.76 19.19 -18.10
CA THR A 195 -24.20 19.49 -18.20
C THR A 195 -24.41 20.91 -18.70
N LYS A 196 -25.22 21.09 -19.74
CA LYS A 196 -25.62 22.42 -20.20
C LYS A 196 -26.77 22.91 -19.35
N LEU A 197 -26.72 24.19 -18.98
CA LEU A 197 -27.81 24.84 -18.27
C LEU A 197 -28.51 25.78 -19.24
N PRO A 198 -29.85 25.75 -19.29
CA PRO A 198 -30.60 26.62 -20.19
C PRO A 198 -30.29 28.08 -19.86
N SER A 199 -30.01 28.85 -20.90
CA SER A 199 -29.81 30.29 -20.79
C SER A 199 -31.16 30.97 -20.58
N VAL A 200 -31.21 31.92 -19.66
CA VAL A 200 -32.34 32.84 -19.53
C VAL A 200 -32.20 33.87 -20.66
N TYR A 201 -33.09 33.87 -21.64
CA TYR A 201 -33.07 34.82 -22.76
C TYR A 201 -33.79 36.11 -22.38
N THR A 202 -33.40 37.27 -22.91
CA THR A 202 -34.21 38.49 -22.85
C THR A 202 -34.92 38.71 -24.17
N TYR A 203 -36.24 38.58 -24.20
CA TYR A 203 -37.10 39.09 -25.27
C TYR A 203 -37.26 40.60 -25.08
N ALA A 204 -36.79 41.43 -26.01
CA ALA A 204 -37.03 42.88 -25.96
C ALA A 204 -38.47 43.18 -26.38
N GLU A 205 -39.30 43.67 -25.45
CA GLU A 205 -40.65 44.18 -25.77
C GLU A 205 -40.57 45.50 -26.53
N ASN A 206 -39.59 46.34 -26.19
CA ASN A 206 -39.25 47.60 -26.86
C ASN A 206 -37.82 48.04 -26.48
N GLU A 207 -37.41 49.24 -26.91
CA GLU A 207 -36.07 49.80 -26.66
C GLU A 207 -35.67 49.85 -25.17
N THR A 208 -36.64 49.86 -24.24
CA THR A 208 -36.38 50.02 -22.80
C THR A 208 -36.96 48.90 -21.93
N GLN A 209 -37.60 47.88 -22.52
CA GLN A 209 -38.23 46.79 -21.78
C GLN A 209 -37.86 45.44 -22.37
N GLY A 210 -37.51 44.49 -21.50
CA GLY A 210 -37.27 43.10 -21.85
C GLY A 210 -37.94 42.12 -20.90
N VAL A 211 -38.07 40.86 -21.32
CA VAL A 211 -38.68 39.77 -20.55
C VAL A 211 -37.72 38.60 -20.55
N LEU A 212 -37.53 37.96 -19.40
CA LEU A 212 -36.82 36.69 -19.33
C LEU A 212 -37.68 35.58 -19.96
N VAL A 213 -37.19 34.94 -21.00
CA VAL A 213 -37.88 33.90 -21.75
C VAL A 213 -37.06 32.61 -21.82
N THR A 214 -37.79 31.50 -21.93
CA THR A 214 -37.25 30.17 -22.21
C THR A 214 -36.91 30.01 -23.70
N PRO A 215 -36.21 28.94 -24.14
CA PRO A 215 -36.02 28.66 -25.57
C PRO A 215 -37.35 28.64 -26.36
N PRO A 216 -37.32 28.87 -27.70
CA PRO A 216 -38.51 28.95 -28.55
C PRO A 216 -39.45 27.73 -28.41
N ILE A 217 -40.76 27.96 -28.46
CA ILE A 217 -41.81 26.92 -28.32
C ILE A 217 -41.61 25.76 -29.29
N ASN A 218 -41.24 26.04 -30.54
CA ASN A 218 -41.04 25.02 -31.58
C ASN A 218 -39.80 24.12 -31.34
N THR A 219 -39.00 24.41 -30.32
CA THR A 219 -37.94 23.52 -29.85
C THR A 219 -38.50 22.31 -29.10
N TYR A 220 -39.73 22.40 -28.60
CA TYR A 220 -40.39 21.36 -27.81
C TYR A 220 -41.44 20.63 -28.67
N GLN A 221 -41.28 19.33 -28.88
CA GLN A 221 -42.12 18.51 -29.78
C GLN A 221 -43.50 18.20 -29.16
N GLY A 222 -44.41 19.19 -29.14
CA GLY A 222 -45.86 18.96 -29.01
C GLY A 222 -46.46 18.80 -27.61
N GLU A 223 -45.65 18.68 -26.56
CA GLU A 223 -46.11 18.73 -25.17
C GLU A 223 -45.39 19.88 -24.43
N PHE A 224 -46.17 20.82 -23.88
CA PHE A 224 -45.63 21.90 -23.06
C PHE A 224 -45.24 21.34 -21.70
N PRO A 225 -43.97 21.35 -21.31
CA PRO A 225 -43.58 20.61 -20.12
C PRO A 225 -43.98 21.44 -18.89
N THR A 226 -44.84 20.87 -18.04
CA THR A 226 -45.13 21.41 -16.69
C THR A 226 -43.92 21.31 -15.77
N GLU A 227 -42.88 20.59 -16.20
CA GLU A 227 -41.66 20.28 -15.46
C GLU A 227 -40.38 20.54 -16.28
N ILE A 228 -40.32 21.54 -17.18
CA ILE A 228 -39.02 21.88 -17.82
C ILE A 228 -37.99 22.10 -16.72
N ARG A 229 -37.10 21.12 -16.58
CA ARG A 229 -35.92 21.14 -15.73
C ARG A 229 -34.72 20.98 -16.65
N ALA A 230 -33.60 21.53 -16.22
CA ALA A 230 -32.37 21.61 -16.99
C ALA A 230 -31.69 20.25 -17.30
N SER A 231 -32.37 19.11 -17.16
CA SER A 231 -31.81 17.77 -17.40
C SER A 231 -31.70 17.39 -18.88
N ASP A 232 -32.34 18.14 -19.78
CA ASP A 232 -32.71 17.62 -21.11
C ASP A 232 -31.85 18.14 -22.28
N TYR A 233 -30.76 18.88 -22.03
CA TYR A 233 -29.97 19.47 -23.11
C TYR A 233 -28.46 19.20 -23.01
N GLU A 234 -27.94 18.41 -23.96
CA GLU A 234 -26.50 18.27 -24.25
C GLU A 234 -26.08 18.85 -25.62
N GLU A 235 -26.97 19.50 -26.39
CA GLU A 235 -26.67 20.20 -27.65
C GLU A 235 -27.27 21.62 -27.72
N THR A 236 -26.58 22.54 -28.40
CA THR A 236 -27.06 23.93 -28.57
C THR A 236 -28.21 23.91 -29.56
N THR A 237 -29.43 24.13 -29.09
CA THR A 237 -30.59 24.23 -29.99
C THR A 237 -30.82 25.68 -30.38
N THR A 238 -30.78 25.97 -31.68
CA THR A 238 -31.12 27.30 -32.24
C THR A 238 -32.49 27.23 -32.90
N GLY A 239 -33.35 28.19 -32.59
CA GLY A 239 -34.68 28.28 -33.18
C GLY A 239 -35.19 29.72 -33.16
N SER A 240 -36.11 30.03 -34.08
CA SER A 240 -36.88 31.27 -34.09
C SER A 240 -38.36 30.91 -33.94
N GLY A 241 -39.07 31.56 -33.02
CA GLY A 241 -40.47 31.24 -32.72
C GLY A 241 -41.02 32.02 -31.52
N SER A 242 -42.29 31.80 -31.20
CA SER A 242 -42.93 32.33 -29.99
C SER A 242 -42.30 31.74 -28.72
N TYR A 243 -42.34 32.47 -27.60
CA TYR A 243 -41.67 32.11 -26.35
C TYR A 243 -42.66 32.00 -25.18
N PHE A 244 -42.31 31.22 -24.14
CA PHE A 244 -42.99 31.29 -22.84
C PHE A 244 -42.37 32.39 -21.97
N SER A 245 -43.20 33.33 -21.53
CA SER A 245 -42.84 34.46 -20.67
C SER A 245 -43.31 34.21 -19.24
N THR A 246 -42.44 34.39 -18.25
CA THR A 246 -42.78 34.22 -16.83
C THR A 246 -42.83 35.52 -16.03
N SER A 247 -42.27 36.64 -16.53
CA SER A 247 -42.35 37.97 -15.89
C SER A 247 -41.78 39.11 -16.77
N LYS A 248 -42.39 40.29 -16.72
CA LYS A 248 -41.87 41.52 -17.36
C LYS A 248 -40.83 42.23 -16.50
N LEU A 249 -39.74 42.71 -17.10
CA LEU A 249 -38.84 43.64 -16.41
C LEU A 249 -39.45 45.04 -16.45
N PHE A 250 -39.45 45.75 -15.32
CA PHE A 250 -40.03 47.09 -15.23
C PHE A 250 -39.19 48.13 -15.99
N PRO A 251 -39.80 49.18 -16.58
CA PRO A 251 -39.08 50.22 -17.35
C PRO A 251 -38.16 51.11 -16.50
N ASN A 252 -38.39 51.20 -15.19
CA ASN A 252 -37.48 51.82 -14.23
C ASN A 252 -36.68 50.76 -13.45
N GLY A 253 -36.72 49.51 -13.93
CA GLY A 253 -36.29 48.32 -13.23
C GLY A 253 -34.79 48.22 -13.17
N ASN A 254 -34.25 48.19 -11.95
CA ASN A 254 -32.92 47.64 -11.73
C ASN A 254 -32.92 46.17 -12.19
N SER A 255 -32.58 45.91 -13.45
CA SER A 255 -32.25 44.58 -13.94
C SER A 255 -30.84 44.24 -13.46
N GLY A 256 -30.74 43.56 -12.32
CA GLY A 256 -29.49 42.96 -11.88
C GLY A 256 -29.17 41.74 -12.73
N LEU A 257 -27.98 41.68 -13.31
CA LEU A 257 -27.48 40.47 -13.96
C LEU A 257 -27.37 39.37 -12.89
N SER A 258 -28.31 38.43 -12.88
CA SER A 258 -28.27 37.29 -11.96
C SER A 258 -27.26 36.29 -12.48
N THR A 259 -25.97 36.51 -12.19
CA THR A 259 -24.95 35.48 -12.41
C THR A 259 -25.15 34.36 -11.42
N PHE A 260 -25.09 33.12 -11.89
CA PHE A 260 -25.06 31.95 -11.03
C PHE A 260 -23.83 31.12 -11.37
N ARG A 261 -23.09 30.68 -10.33
CA ARG A 261 -21.91 29.83 -10.49
C ARG A 261 -22.36 28.39 -10.48
N VAL A 262 -22.04 27.65 -11.53
CA VAL A 262 -22.58 26.30 -11.76
C VAL A 262 -21.53 25.21 -11.59
N ARG A 263 -20.25 25.61 -11.52
CA ARG A 263 -19.15 24.69 -11.24
C ARG A 263 -18.82 24.66 -9.75
N PRO A 264 -18.46 23.49 -9.19
CA PRO A 264 -17.84 23.42 -7.89
C PRO A 264 -16.59 24.32 -7.82
N ARG A 265 -16.32 24.90 -6.65
CA ARG A 265 -14.98 25.45 -6.37
C ARG A 265 -14.01 24.27 -6.32
N ASN A 266 -12.93 24.34 -7.08
CA ASN A 266 -11.92 23.28 -7.14
C ASN A 266 -10.52 23.89 -7.05
N LEU A 267 -9.55 23.03 -6.72
CA LEU A 267 -8.12 23.31 -6.70
C LEU A 267 -7.42 22.27 -7.55
N SER A 268 -6.56 22.70 -8.47
CA SER A 268 -5.94 21.83 -9.46
C SER A 268 -4.76 21.05 -8.89
N PHE A 269 -4.88 19.72 -8.91
CA PHE A 269 -3.81 18.77 -8.63
C PHE A 269 -3.56 17.94 -9.89
N ASN A 270 -2.35 17.37 -10.04
CA ASN A 270 -2.16 16.29 -10.99
C ASN A 270 -2.85 15.02 -10.47
N TYR A 271 -3.31 14.16 -11.39
CA TYR A 271 -3.61 12.79 -11.04
C TYR A 271 -2.42 11.89 -11.41
N ILE A 272 -1.96 11.09 -10.45
CA ILE A 272 -0.87 10.15 -10.63
C ILE A 272 -1.27 8.74 -10.21
N VAL A 273 -0.70 7.72 -10.84
CA VAL A 273 -0.88 6.31 -10.49
C VAL A 273 0.44 5.68 -10.10
N ARG A 274 0.39 4.79 -9.10
CA ARG A 274 1.53 3.96 -8.72
C ARG A 274 1.77 2.90 -9.78
N THR A 275 3.03 2.56 -10.05
CA THR A 275 3.38 1.62 -11.13
C THR A 275 3.73 0.20 -10.69
N ALA A 276 3.96 -0.06 -9.40
CA ALA A 276 4.35 -1.36 -8.85
C ALA A 276 3.80 -1.57 -7.43
#